data_AF-A0A0U2ZRH7-F1
#
_entry.id   AF-A0A0U2ZRH7-F1
#
_cell.length_a   1.000
_cell.length_b   1.000
_cell.length_c   1.000
_cell.angle_alpha   90.00
_cell.angle_beta   90.00
_cell.angle_gamma   90.00
#
_symmetry.space_group_name_H-M   'P 1'
#
loop_
_entity.id
_entity.type
_entity.pdbx_description
1 polymer ?
#
loop_
_entity_poly.entity_id
_entity_poly.type
_entity_poly.pdbx_seq_one_letter_code
_entity_poly.pdbx_strand_id
1 'polypeptide(L)'
;MKRVVLALLVVLACVSSLSAQTTRHEAGHFLTPFDNIRDFSEQPGVEVKRVTATETLSGEFDTIIVEKTGTLKCGPTMRFRTIQIQGGTFECDIKSVLTVRNLPLDFGFDPSQYGNGILNIDGTLKFHGEAKDTFLRLAQEPLAGSRTLVLSVVPINWAIGDELVVPDTRQLAGADLVLPTGNLRHNVRRKESQSETGRIAAINGLTITLEQPLKFDHKGARTPEGVLAILPHVGNLSRTITIRSENPAGTRGHVFNTRASNVDMQYVAFEHLGRTTADPLDSTTFDGEGKVVHLGKNQIGRYPLHIHHVPGTCPAKDYQFKVVGNAVVDGLKWAMTVHGSHFGLVQHNVIFDVQGAAIATEDGSETGTLFDHNFLVKIESATVKNPFEDENNTDPFGRFGNGFWLRGPHNILTNNVVADTREGIGLYSGATELGPTSFEIDVRIPRFPCADTRVEGQFTVVKLNDVPNLEISGNEIYSTSMFGLGTWFFKQPIANRVPIRNTTIWHFAQVGIFHKYWNGTIDGLRILNEFGEGAAIQQFNNQDPQPLSELKNFDIQGVNTVYDG
;
A
#
# COMPACT_ATOMS: atom_id res chain seq x y z
N MET A 1 -5.86 3.16 69.39
CA MET A 1 -5.15 3.76 68.25
C MET A 1 -4.34 2.72 67.45
N LYS A 2 -4.91 1.53 67.14
CA LYS A 2 -4.23 0.43 66.42
C LYS A 2 -5.19 -0.46 65.59
N ARG A 3 -6.36 0.05 65.18
CA ARG A 3 -7.34 -0.71 64.36
C ARG A 3 -7.98 0.07 63.20
N VAL A 4 -7.50 1.26 62.87
CA VAL A 4 -8.04 2.07 61.74
C VAL A 4 -7.03 2.24 60.59
N VAL A 5 -5.77 1.83 60.76
CA VAL A 5 -4.73 1.98 59.72
C VAL A 5 -4.64 0.78 58.76
N LEU A 6 -5.22 -0.37 59.11
CA LEU A 6 -5.12 -1.58 58.27
C LEU A 6 -6.23 -1.70 57.21
N ALA A 7 -7.32 -0.93 57.31
CA ALA A 7 -8.40 -0.94 56.33
C ALA A 7 -8.16 0.03 55.15
N LEU A 8 -7.32 1.06 55.33
CA LEU A 8 -7.00 2.02 54.26
C LEU A 8 -5.89 1.53 53.30
N LEU A 9 -5.05 0.57 53.73
CA LEU A 9 -3.95 0.04 52.91
C LEU A 9 -4.37 -1.11 51.98
N VAL A 10 -5.52 -1.76 52.23
CA VAL A 10 -6.03 -2.84 51.36
C VAL A 10 -6.90 -2.29 50.22
N VAL A 11 -7.53 -1.11 50.39
CA VAL A 11 -8.32 -0.48 49.32
C VAL A 11 -7.42 0.26 48.31
N LEU A 12 -6.27 0.80 48.71
CA LEU A 12 -5.33 1.44 47.77
C LEU A 12 -4.62 0.43 46.85
N ALA A 13 -4.47 -0.83 47.27
CA ALA A 13 -3.81 -1.87 46.46
C ALA A 13 -4.75 -2.55 45.43
N CYS A 14 -6.07 -2.44 45.60
CA CYS A 14 -7.05 -2.93 44.62
C CYS A 14 -7.48 -1.88 43.60
N VAL A 15 -7.18 -0.59 43.80
CA VAL A 15 -7.47 0.46 42.81
C VAL A 15 -6.28 0.68 41.86
N SER A 16 -5.05 0.32 42.26
CA SER A 16 -3.87 0.38 41.39
C SER A 16 -3.72 -0.82 40.43
N SER A 17 -4.46 -1.92 40.64
CA SER A 17 -4.46 -3.07 39.73
C SER A 17 -5.61 -3.04 38.71
N LEU A 18 -6.68 -2.27 38.96
CA LEU A 18 -7.76 -2.06 38.00
C LEU A 18 -7.49 -0.91 37.00
N SER A 19 -6.56 0.00 37.28
CA SER A 19 -6.16 1.07 36.33
C SER A 19 -5.04 0.65 35.36
N ALA A 20 -4.47 -0.55 35.52
CA ALA A 20 -3.43 -1.09 34.64
C ALA A 20 -3.94 -2.20 33.71
N GLN A 21 -5.17 -2.68 33.92
CA GLN A 21 -5.84 -3.67 33.06
C GLN A 21 -6.78 -3.03 32.02
N THR A 22 -7.11 -1.74 32.18
CA THR A 22 -7.98 -1.00 31.24
C THR A 22 -7.21 -0.30 30.11
N THR A 23 -5.88 -0.22 30.17
CA THR A 23 -5.02 0.31 29.09
C THR A 23 -4.49 -0.77 28.13
N ARG A 24 -4.85 -2.04 28.31
CA ARG A 24 -4.48 -3.14 27.39
C ARG A 24 -5.54 -3.47 26.33
N HIS A 25 -6.66 -2.75 26.30
CA HIS A 25 -7.74 -3.00 25.35
C HIS A 25 -7.76 -2.04 24.14
N GLU A 26 -6.89 -1.03 24.12
CA GLU A 26 -6.74 -0.13 22.98
C GLU A 26 -5.46 -0.52 22.21
N ALA A 27 -5.57 -0.72 20.88
CA ALA A 27 -4.50 -1.11 19.95
C ALA A 27 -4.02 -2.60 19.90
N GLY A 28 -4.68 -3.52 20.62
CA GLY A 28 -4.23 -4.92 20.75
C GLY A 28 -4.31 -5.86 19.53
N HIS A 29 -4.66 -5.38 18.34
CA HIS A 29 -4.78 -6.25 17.14
C HIS A 29 -3.87 -5.90 15.96
N PHE A 30 -3.21 -4.73 15.98
CA PHE A 30 -2.36 -4.29 14.86
C PHE A 30 -0.87 -4.20 15.20
N LEU A 31 -0.51 -4.15 16.49
CA LEU A 31 0.89 -4.25 16.88
C LEU A 31 1.33 -5.72 16.78
N THR A 32 1.97 -6.09 15.67
CA THR A 32 2.81 -7.30 15.70
C THR A 32 3.88 -7.06 16.77
N PRO A 33 3.99 -7.90 17.81
CA PRO A 33 5.04 -7.70 18.80
C PRO A 33 6.40 -7.79 18.10
N PHE A 34 7.19 -6.71 18.16
CA PHE A 34 8.60 -6.70 17.74
C PHE A 34 9.41 -7.81 18.41
N ASP A 35 8.91 -8.28 19.56
CA ASP A 35 9.56 -9.19 20.50
C ASP A 35 9.63 -10.64 19.99
N ASN A 36 8.91 -10.98 18.91
CA ASN A 36 8.86 -12.35 18.39
C ASN A 36 9.76 -12.59 17.17
N ILE A 37 10.52 -11.58 16.71
CA ILE A 37 11.50 -11.80 15.64
C ILE A 37 12.70 -12.58 16.23
N ARG A 38 12.95 -13.78 15.70
CA ARG A 38 14.06 -14.64 16.14
C ARG A 38 15.41 -14.13 15.63
N ASP A 39 16.49 -14.42 16.36
CA ASP A 39 17.85 -14.32 15.83
C ASP A 39 18.13 -15.53 14.93
N PHE A 40 18.08 -15.34 13.61
CA PHE A 40 18.28 -16.42 12.64
C PHE A 40 19.72 -16.97 12.63
N SER A 41 20.63 -16.35 13.37
CA SER A 41 21.96 -16.89 13.61
C SER A 41 21.95 -18.16 14.49
N GLU A 42 20.84 -18.41 15.19
CA GLU A 42 20.62 -19.55 16.07
C GLU A 42 19.71 -20.64 15.46
N GLN A 43 19.32 -20.50 14.19
CA GLN A 43 18.40 -21.46 13.55
C GLN A 43 19.05 -22.85 13.43
N PRO A 44 18.45 -23.91 14.03
CA PRO A 44 19.06 -25.24 14.02
C PRO A 44 19.19 -25.83 12.62
N GLY A 45 20.35 -26.40 12.30
CA GLY A 45 20.57 -27.13 11.04
C GLY A 45 20.65 -26.24 9.78
N VAL A 46 20.87 -24.94 9.95
CA VAL A 46 20.95 -23.96 8.86
C VAL A 46 22.36 -23.38 8.82
N GLU A 47 22.95 -23.28 7.62
CA GLU A 47 24.26 -22.64 7.46
C GLU A 47 24.14 -21.11 7.61
N VAL A 48 25.03 -20.53 8.44
CA VAL A 48 25.02 -19.09 8.74
C VAL A 48 26.28 -18.43 8.21
N LYS A 49 26.12 -17.52 7.25
CA LYS A 49 27.15 -16.60 6.77
C LYS A 49 27.07 -15.29 7.57
N ARG A 50 28.02 -15.07 8.48
CA ARG A 50 28.18 -13.78 9.17
C ARG A 50 28.99 -12.81 8.33
N VAL A 51 28.51 -11.58 8.22
CA VAL A 51 29.18 -10.45 7.56
C VAL A 51 29.52 -9.44 8.65
N THR A 52 30.81 -9.36 9.02
CA THR A 52 31.32 -8.52 10.12
C THR A 52 32.20 -7.37 9.63
N ALA A 53 32.59 -7.42 8.35
CA ALA A 53 33.29 -6.38 7.60
C ALA A 53 32.57 -6.16 6.25
N THR A 54 33.14 -5.34 5.37
CA THR A 54 32.60 -5.17 4.02
C THR A 54 32.88 -6.41 3.17
N GLU A 55 31.82 -7.03 2.64
CA GLU A 55 31.90 -8.23 1.80
C GLU A 55 30.91 -8.15 0.65
N THR A 56 31.37 -8.44 -0.58
CA THR A 56 30.49 -8.63 -1.73
C THR A 56 30.18 -10.11 -1.90
N LEU A 57 28.91 -10.49 -1.87
CA LEU A 57 28.50 -11.90 -1.96
C LEU A 57 27.79 -12.21 -3.27
N SER A 58 28.03 -13.40 -3.81
CA SER A 58 27.31 -14.00 -4.94
C SER A 58 27.15 -15.49 -4.70
N GLY A 59 26.11 -16.09 -5.28
CA GLY A 59 25.83 -17.52 -5.15
C GLY A 59 24.66 -17.83 -4.24
N GLU A 60 24.64 -19.04 -3.68
CA GLU A 60 23.55 -19.56 -2.86
C GLU A 60 23.94 -19.59 -1.39
N PHE A 61 23.03 -19.13 -0.53
CA PHE A 61 23.19 -19.09 0.91
C PHE A 61 21.91 -19.64 1.57
N ASP A 62 22.05 -20.14 2.79
CA ASP A 62 20.92 -20.32 3.68
C ASP A 62 20.64 -18.99 4.39
N THR A 63 21.27 -18.74 5.53
CA THR A 63 21.08 -17.52 6.31
C THR A 63 22.30 -16.62 6.21
N ILE A 64 22.09 -15.34 5.93
CA ILE A 64 23.12 -14.30 6.04
C ILE A 64 22.77 -13.38 7.19
N ILE A 65 23.72 -13.17 8.10
CA ILE A 65 23.60 -12.22 9.20
C ILE A 65 24.55 -11.06 8.94
N VAL A 66 24.00 -9.85 8.82
CA VAL A 66 24.80 -8.63 8.65
C VAL A 66 24.88 -7.91 9.98
N GLU A 67 26.02 -8.07 10.65
CA GLU A 67 26.23 -7.52 12.00
C GLU A 67 26.51 -6.02 11.95
N LYS A 68 26.46 -5.35 13.11
CA LYS A 68 26.56 -3.90 13.25
C LYS A 68 27.75 -3.24 12.53
N THR A 69 28.89 -3.92 12.45
CA THR A 69 30.09 -3.41 11.76
C THR A 69 30.21 -3.91 10.32
N GLY A 70 29.37 -4.85 9.92
CA GLY A 70 29.36 -5.47 8.60
C GLY A 70 28.70 -4.60 7.54
N THR A 71 29.17 -4.77 6.30
CA THR A 71 28.50 -4.22 5.12
C THR A 71 28.41 -5.32 4.07
N LEU A 72 27.20 -5.81 3.83
CA LEU A 72 26.92 -6.73 2.74
C LEU A 72 26.73 -5.90 1.46
N LYS A 73 27.52 -6.20 0.44
CA LYS A 73 27.34 -5.70 -0.92
C LYS A 73 26.72 -6.78 -1.81
N CYS A 74 25.73 -6.42 -2.59
CA CYS A 74 25.20 -7.29 -3.64
C CYS A 74 26.29 -7.69 -4.64
N GLY A 75 26.30 -8.96 -5.00
CA GLY A 75 26.85 -9.41 -6.29
C GLY A 75 25.76 -9.55 -7.35
N PRO A 76 26.12 -9.96 -8.58
CA PRO A 76 25.17 -10.04 -9.70
C PRO A 76 24.01 -11.01 -9.46
N THR A 77 24.24 -12.10 -8.74
CA THR A 77 23.20 -13.08 -8.38
C THR A 77 23.38 -13.57 -6.96
N MET A 78 22.31 -13.52 -6.17
CA MET A 78 22.27 -14.09 -4.83
C MET A 78 20.97 -14.88 -4.65
N ARG A 79 21.08 -16.12 -4.18
CA ARG A 79 19.95 -16.95 -3.74
C ARG A 79 20.08 -17.17 -2.24
N PHE A 80 19.05 -16.89 -1.47
CA PHE A 80 19.13 -17.00 0.00
C PHE A 80 17.83 -17.49 0.61
N ARG A 81 17.88 -18.11 1.80
CA ARG A 81 16.70 -18.31 2.64
C ARG A 81 16.35 -17.01 3.33
N THR A 82 17.21 -16.54 4.24
CA THR A 82 16.97 -15.33 5.05
C THR A 82 18.21 -14.44 5.04
N ILE A 83 18.02 -13.14 4.82
CA ILE A 83 19.02 -12.12 5.16
C ILE A 83 18.49 -11.36 6.36
N GLN A 84 19.17 -11.43 7.49
CA GLN A 84 18.84 -10.65 8.68
C GLN A 84 19.94 -9.63 8.94
N ILE A 85 19.59 -8.35 8.83
CA ILE A 85 20.47 -7.22 9.12
C ILE A 85 20.25 -6.84 10.57
N GLN A 86 21.31 -6.89 11.36
CA GLN A 86 21.32 -6.63 12.80
C GLN A 86 22.22 -5.41 13.07
N GLY A 87 21.71 -4.21 12.78
CA GLY A 87 22.47 -2.97 12.90
C GLY A 87 23.49 -2.69 11.79
N GLY A 88 23.76 -3.66 10.91
CA GLY A 88 24.71 -3.52 9.81
C GLY A 88 24.14 -2.79 8.58
N THR A 89 24.88 -2.84 7.47
CA THR A 89 24.43 -2.26 6.18
C THR A 89 24.33 -3.34 5.11
N PHE A 90 23.22 -3.36 4.37
CA PHE A 90 23.09 -4.11 3.13
C PHE A 90 22.85 -3.14 1.97
N GLU A 91 23.80 -3.12 1.03
CA GLU A 91 23.80 -2.20 -0.10
C GLU A 91 23.90 -2.90 -1.46
N CYS A 92 23.25 -2.29 -2.44
CA CYS A 92 23.08 -2.82 -3.79
C CYS A 92 23.09 -1.65 -4.79
N ASP A 93 24.12 -1.53 -5.61
CA ASP A 93 24.34 -0.42 -6.55
C ASP A 93 24.75 -0.92 -7.96
N ILE A 94 24.62 -2.23 -8.19
CA ILE A 94 24.91 -2.87 -9.47
C ILE A 94 23.66 -3.62 -9.96
N LYS A 95 23.69 -4.06 -11.22
CA LYS A 95 22.67 -4.99 -11.74
C LYS A 95 22.72 -6.30 -10.94
N SER A 96 21.64 -6.59 -10.22
CA SER A 96 21.57 -7.72 -9.29
C SER A 96 20.23 -8.41 -9.29
N VAL A 97 20.23 -9.73 -9.20
CA VAL A 97 19.04 -10.54 -8.97
C VAL A 97 19.17 -11.27 -7.63
N LEU A 98 18.37 -10.84 -6.67
CA LEU A 98 18.25 -11.37 -5.32
C LEU A 98 17.02 -12.28 -5.26
N THR A 99 17.22 -13.58 -5.12
CA THR A 99 16.14 -14.57 -5.16
C THR A 99 15.99 -15.26 -3.80
N VAL A 100 14.82 -15.11 -3.19
CA VAL A 100 14.44 -15.84 -1.98
C VAL A 100 14.10 -17.28 -2.36
N ARG A 101 14.81 -18.24 -1.77
CA ARG A 101 14.69 -19.67 -2.06
C ARG A 101 13.32 -20.21 -1.60
N ASN A 102 12.74 -21.10 -2.41
CA ASN A 102 11.49 -21.78 -2.09
C ASN A 102 11.73 -22.94 -1.12
N LEU A 103 11.98 -22.60 0.14
CA LEU A 103 12.20 -23.56 1.22
C LEU A 103 11.02 -23.55 2.21
N PRO A 104 10.68 -24.69 2.83
CA PRO A 104 9.65 -24.74 3.87
C PRO A 104 9.95 -23.77 5.01
N LEU A 105 8.88 -23.25 5.62
CA LEU A 105 8.95 -22.48 6.85
C LEU A 105 9.27 -23.38 8.03
N ASP A 106 10.08 -22.86 8.95
CA ASP A 106 10.43 -23.54 10.19
C ASP A 106 9.52 -23.04 11.31
N PHE A 107 8.33 -23.65 11.42
CA PHE A 107 7.35 -23.26 12.45
C PHE A 107 7.80 -23.59 13.88
N GLY A 108 8.80 -24.46 14.05
CA GLY A 108 9.33 -24.80 15.37
C GLY A 108 10.24 -23.69 15.91
N PHE A 109 11.12 -23.17 15.06
CA PHE A 109 12.02 -22.07 15.40
C PHE A 109 11.34 -20.70 15.29
N ASP A 110 10.67 -20.46 14.17
CA ASP A 110 10.05 -19.19 13.79
C ASP A 110 8.53 -19.37 13.58
N PRO A 111 7.76 -19.57 14.66
CA PRO A 111 6.31 -19.76 14.58
C PRO A 111 5.57 -18.51 14.10
N SER A 112 6.17 -17.32 14.24
CA SER A 112 5.66 -16.07 13.66
C SER A 112 6.02 -15.91 12.18
N GLN A 113 6.89 -16.77 11.63
CA GLN A 113 7.22 -16.88 10.22
C GLN A 113 7.86 -15.62 9.59
N TYR A 114 8.71 -14.92 10.33
CA TYR A 114 9.52 -13.78 9.84
C TYR A 114 10.65 -14.18 8.88
N GLY A 115 11.12 -15.43 8.90
CA GLY A 115 12.17 -15.91 8.02
C GLY A 115 11.73 -15.99 6.57
N ASN A 116 12.64 -16.47 5.71
CA ASN A 116 12.42 -16.61 4.28
C ASN A 116 12.15 -15.23 3.64
N GLY A 117 13.16 -14.35 3.66
CA GLY A 117 13.03 -12.96 3.23
C GLY A 117 14.19 -12.10 3.67
N ILE A 118 14.00 -10.78 3.57
CA ILE A 118 14.96 -9.77 4.05
C ILE A 118 14.36 -9.11 5.29
N LEU A 119 15.07 -9.21 6.40
CA LEU A 119 14.73 -8.63 7.68
C LEU A 119 15.74 -7.53 8.01
N ASN A 120 15.31 -6.27 7.92
CA ASN A 120 16.11 -5.13 8.33
C ASN A 120 15.74 -4.71 9.76
N ILE A 121 16.64 -4.95 10.70
CA ILE A 121 16.43 -4.74 12.13
C ILE A 121 17.53 -3.81 12.64
N ASP A 122 17.15 -2.57 12.97
CA ASP A 122 18.08 -1.50 13.39
C ASP A 122 19.20 -1.19 12.38
N GLY A 123 19.09 -1.73 11.15
CA GLY A 123 20.13 -1.70 10.14
C GLY A 123 19.87 -0.68 9.04
N THR A 124 20.68 -0.75 8.00
CA THR A 124 20.57 0.12 6.83
C THR A 124 20.38 -0.70 5.56
N LEU A 125 19.33 -0.40 4.80
CA LEU A 125 19.15 -0.86 3.42
C LEU A 125 19.40 0.32 2.46
N LYS A 126 20.34 0.13 1.52
CA LYS A 126 20.68 1.10 0.47
C LYS A 126 20.69 0.45 -0.89
N PHE A 127 19.59 0.55 -1.60
CA PHE A 127 19.44 -0.06 -2.91
C PHE A 127 19.25 1.06 -3.92
N HIS A 128 20.19 1.21 -4.85
CA HIS A 128 20.19 2.27 -5.85
C HIS A 128 20.32 1.64 -7.23
N GLY A 129 19.17 1.33 -7.83
CA GLY A 129 19.08 0.91 -9.22
C GLY A 129 19.23 2.09 -10.19
N GLU A 130 19.19 1.78 -11.49
CA GLU A 130 19.29 2.80 -12.53
C GLU A 130 17.98 3.61 -12.63
N ALA A 131 18.09 4.92 -12.49
CA ALA A 131 16.95 5.83 -12.59
C ALA A 131 16.35 5.82 -14.00
N LYS A 132 15.02 5.81 -14.08
CA LYS A 132 14.27 5.90 -15.36
C LYS A 132 12.90 6.52 -15.17
N ASP A 133 12.29 6.94 -16.26
CA ASP A 133 10.87 7.28 -16.26
C ASP A 133 10.07 6.02 -15.91
N THR A 134 9.22 6.09 -14.90
CA THR A 134 8.55 4.90 -14.40
C THR A 134 7.21 4.64 -15.08
N PHE A 135 6.52 5.68 -15.53
CA PHE A 135 5.35 5.58 -16.41
C PHE A 135 5.18 6.87 -17.20
N LEU A 136 4.51 6.78 -18.35
CA LEU A 136 4.31 7.92 -19.26
C LEU A 136 2.91 7.86 -19.87
N ARG A 137 2.35 9.04 -20.21
CA ARG A 137 1.08 9.11 -20.94
C ARG A 137 1.28 8.77 -22.42
N LEU A 138 0.32 8.06 -22.99
CA LEU A 138 0.26 7.78 -24.43
C LEU A 138 -0.23 9.02 -25.21
N ALA A 139 0.27 9.18 -26.44
CA ALA A 139 -0.14 10.21 -27.39
C ALA A 139 -1.14 9.69 -28.45
N GLN A 140 -1.32 8.38 -28.52
CA GLN A 140 -2.29 7.72 -29.40
C GLN A 140 -2.90 6.52 -28.68
N GLU A 141 -4.17 6.22 -28.95
CA GLU A 141 -4.83 5.00 -28.46
C GLU A 141 -4.11 3.76 -28.98
N PRO A 142 -3.59 2.89 -28.10
CA PRO A 142 -3.10 1.59 -28.53
C PRO A 142 -4.27 0.61 -28.58
N LEU A 143 -4.54 0.11 -29.79
CA LEU A 143 -5.67 -0.78 -30.08
C LEU A 143 -5.23 -2.24 -30.14
N ALA A 144 -6.18 -3.16 -29.98
CA ALA A 144 -5.95 -4.58 -30.13
C ALA A 144 -5.33 -4.88 -31.51
N GLY A 145 -4.34 -5.78 -31.54
CA GLY A 145 -3.55 -6.10 -32.74
C GLY A 145 -2.41 -5.12 -33.03
N SER A 146 -2.38 -3.93 -32.39
CA SER A 146 -1.27 -2.99 -32.52
C SER A 146 -0.01 -3.55 -31.84
N ARG A 147 1.14 -3.32 -32.47
CA ARG A 147 2.47 -3.57 -31.89
C ARG A 147 3.17 -2.30 -31.46
N THR A 148 2.54 -1.13 -31.59
CA THR A 148 3.18 0.15 -31.32
C THR A 148 2.44 0.91 -30.25
N LEU A 149 3.20 1.45 -29.29
CA LEU A 149 2.76 2.46 -28.34
C LEU A 149 3.41 3.78 -28.73
N VAL A 150 2.62 4.85 -28.85
CA VAL A 150 3.14 6.20 -29.12
C VAL A 150 3.03 6.99 -27.83
N LEU A 151 4.17 7.45 -27.31
CA LEU A 151 4.29 8.17 -26.04
C LEU A 151 4.16 9.68 -26.25
N SER A 152 3.70 10.39 -25.22
CA SER A 152 3.62 11.86 -25.20
C SER A 152 4.98 12.55 -25.09
N VAL A 153 5.97 11.85 -24.55
CA VAL A 153 7.36 12.31 -24.40
C VAL A 153 8.32 11.15 -24.67
N VAL A 154 9.56 11.47 -25.05
CA VAL A 154 10.59 10.45 -25.29
C VAL A 154 10.98 9.86 -23.93
N PRO A 155 10.91 8.53 -23.74
CA PRO A 155 11.19 7.93 -22.44
C PRO A 155 12.67 7.98 -22.11
N ILE A 156 12.97 8.33 -20.87
CA ILE A 156 14.33 8.31 -20.31
C ILE A 156 14.64 6.91 -19.79
N ASN A 157 15.75 6.34 -20.25
CA ASN A 157 16.32 5.06 -19.79
C ASN A 157 15.38 3.85 -19.89
N TRP A 158 14.45 3.86 -20.85
CA TRP A 158 13.77 2.64 -21.30
C TRP A 158 14.66 1.87 -22.26
N ALA A 159 14.66 0.53 -22.17
CA ALA A 159 15.52 -0.32 -22.97
C ALA A 159 14.74 -1.40 -23.73
N ILE A 160 15.30 -1.88 -24.83
CA ILE A 160 14.83 -3.11 -25.48
C ILE A 160 14.87 -4.24 -24.46
N GLY A 161 13.79 -5.01 -24.39
CA GLY A 161 13.60 -6.07 -23.41
C GLY A 161 12.93 -5.62 -22.11
N ASP A 162 12.74 -4.32 -21.85
CA ASP A 162 11.93 -3.87 -20.72
C ASP A 162 10.48 -4.37 -20.86
N GLU A 163 9.88 -4.72 -19.74
CA GLU A 163 8.48 -5.10 -19.64
C GLU A 163 7.63 -3.90 -19.25
N LEU A 164 6.57 -3.66 -20.03
CA LEU A 164 5.62 -2.57 -19.84
C LEU A 164 4.26 -3.12 -19.42
N VAL A 165 3.51 -2.33 -18.66
CA VAL A 165 2.08 -2.57 -18.37
C VAL A 165 1.22 -1.53 -19.06
N VAL A 166 0.17 -2.01 -19.74
CA VAL A 166 -0.90 -1.19 -20.30
C VAL A 166 -2.19 -1.53 -19.54
N PRO A 167 -2.79 -0.57 -18.82
CA PRO A 167 -3.95 -0.84 -17.97
C PRO A 167 -5.19 -1.11 -18.82
N ASP A 168 -6.13 -1.91 -18.31
CA ASP A 168 -7.52 -1.88 -18.79
C ASP A 168 -7.96 -0.41 -18.81
N THR A 169 -8.73 0.01 -19.81
CA THR A 169 -9.28 1.36 -19.86
C THR A 169 -10.77 1.40 -20.07
N ARG A 170 -11.45 0.26 -19.99
CA ARG A 170 -12.90 0.23 -20.20
C ARG A 170 -13.62 0.96 -19.07
N GLN A 171 -14.66 1.71 -19.44
CA GLN A 171 -15.74 1.98 -18.51
C GLN A 171 -16.61 0.74 -18.44
N LEU A 172 -16.74 0.14 -17.26
CA LEU A 172 -17.68 -0.97 -17.09
C LEU A 172 -19.10 -0.39 -17.02
N ALA A 173 -20.02 -0.96 -17.81
CA ALA A 173 -21.42 -0.56 -17.87
C ALA A 173 -22.33 -1.78 -18.12
N GLY A 174 -23.61 -1.68 -17.76
CA GLY A 174 -24.63 -2.69 -18.08
C GLY A 174 -24.24 -4.13 -17.69
N ALA A 175 -24.19 -5.05 -18.67
CA ALA A 175 -23.91 -6.48 -18.45
C ALA A 175 -22.46 -6.81 -18.07
N ASP A 176 -21.52 -5.86 -18.26
CA ASP A 176 -20.14 -6.02 -17.79
C ASP A 176 -19.99 -5.69 -16.29
N LEU A 177 -21.05 -5.15 -15.66
CA LEU A 177 -21.22 -5.10 -14.21
C LEU A 177 -21.97 -6.37 -13.77
N VAL A 178 -21.27 -7.37 -13.23
CA VAL A 178 -21.97 -8.53 -12.67
C VAL A 178 -22.55 -8.12 -11.33
N LEU A 179 -23.88 -7.94 -11.29
CA LEU A 179 -24.67 -7.80 -10.06
C LEU A 179 -25.08 -9.21 -9.58
N PRO A 180 -24.54 -9.74 -8.48
CA PRO A 180 -25.04 -10.98 -7.91
C PRO A 180 -26.48 -10.75 -7.46
N THR A 181 -27.41 -11.44 -8.12
CA THR A 181 -28.81 -11.68 -7.74
C THR A 181 -29.39 -10.81 -6.61
N GLY A 182 -30.25 -9.86 -6.98
CA GLY A 182 -31.20 -9.22 -6.07
C GLY A 182 -30.63 -8.07 -5.24
N ASN A 183 -30.77 -6.84 -5.75
CA ASN A 183 -30.66 -5.58 -5.01
C ASN A 183 -29.47 -5.43 -4.06
N LEU A 184 -28.27 -5.16 -4.57
CA LEU A 184 -27.32 -4.27 -3.90
C LEU A 184 -26.44 -3.57 -4.96
N ARG A 185 -26.52 -2.24 -5.04
CA ARG A 185 -25.73 -1.32 -5.89
C ARG A 185 -24.23 -1.31 -5.57
N HIS A 186 -23.70 -2.40 -5.05
CA HIS A 186 -22.54 -2.42 -4.17
C HIS A 186 -21.66 -3.66 -4.37
N ASN A 187 -22.20 -4.67 -5.07
CA ASN A 187 -21.58 -5.98 -5.26
C ASN A 187 -21.11 -6.20 -6.69
N VAL A 188 -20.70 -5.15 -7.38
CA VAL A 188 -20.22 -5.28 -8.76
C VAL A 188 -18.93 -6.11 -8.74
N ARG A 189 -18.99 -7.32 -9.27
CA ARG A 189 -17.76 -8.02 -9.68
C ARG A 189 -17.36 -7.46 -11.03
N ARG A 190 -16.10 -7.06 -11.15
CA ARG A 190 -15.53 -6.79 -12.45
C ARG A 190 -15.46 -8.07 -13.26
N LYS A 191 -15.74 -7.98 -14.55
CA LYS A 191 -15.27 -8.95 -15.53
C LYS A 191 -13.74 -9.04 -15.45
N GLU A 192 -13.15 -10.13 -15.92
CA GLU A 192 -11.69 -10.27 -15.99
C GLU A 192 -11.03 -9.00 -16.56
N SER A 193 -10.00 -8.53 -15.86
CA SER A 193 -9.22 -7.36 -16.25
C SER A 193 -8.64 -7.54 -17.65
N GLN A 194 -8.64 -6.46 -18.43
CA GLN A 194 -7.95 -6.37 -19.72
C GLN A 194 -6.61 -5.62 -19.63
N SER A 195 -6.10 -5.40 -18.40
CA SER A 195 -4.72 -4.95 -18.22
C SER A 195 -3.77 -6.02 -18.75
N GLU A 196 -2.79 -5.64 -19.57
CA GLU A 196 -1.83 -6.58 -20.16
C GLU A 196 -0.40 -6.04 -20.15
N THR A 197 0.57 -6.94 -20.27
CA THR A 197 1.99 -6.58 -20.38
C THR A 197 2.53 -6.76 -21.79
N GLY A 198 3.52 -5.96 -22.14
CA GLY A 198 4.20 -6.02 -23.43
C GLY A 198 5.70 -5.77 -23.28
N ARG A 199 6.53 -6.60 -23.90
CA ARG A 199 7.99 -6.44 -23.91
C ARG A 199 8.43 -5.55 -25.06
N ILE A 200 9.33 -4.61 -24.81
CA ILE A 200 9.88 -3.69 -25.82
C ILE A 200 10.79 -4.46 -26.79
N ALA A 201 10.44 -4.43 -28.08
CA ALA A 201 11.28 -4.94 -29.18
C ALA A 201 12.16 -3.84 -29.82
N ALA A 202 11.67 -2.60 -29.89
CA ALA A 202 12.41 -1.47 -30.44
C ALA A 202 11.92 -0.13 -29.87
N ILE A 203 12.81 0.87 -29.86
CA ILE A 203 12.52 2.24 -29.44
C ILE A 203 12.96 3.19 -30.56
N ASN A 204 12.06 4.04 -31.04
CA ASN A 204 12.35 5.10 -32.01
C ASN A 204 11.69 6.41 -31.56
N GLY A 205 12.42 7.21 -30.79
CA GLY A 205 11.91 8.46 -30.20
C GLY A 205 10.68 8.20 -29.34
N LEU A 206 9.52 8.71 -29.76
CA LEU A 206 8.23 8.56 -29.07
C LEU A 206 7.57 7.20 -29.28
N THR A 207 8.03 6.41 -30.26
CA THR A 207 7.36 5.15 -30.64
C THR A 207 8.09 3.96 -30.05
N ILE A 208 7.36 3.17 -29.27
CA ILE A 208 7.79 1.89 -28.72
C ILE A 208 7.15 0.78 -29.52
N THR A 209 7.95 -0.13 -30.06
CA THR A 209 7.48 -1.35 -30.71
C THR A 209 7.53 -2.51 -29.73
N LEU A 210 6.44 -3.23 -29.56
CA LEU A 210 6.30 -4.42 -28.73
C LEU A 210 6.67 -5.70 -29.50
N GLU A 211 7.17 -6.69 -28.78
CA GLU A 211 7.46 -8.02 -29.34
C GLU A 211 6.21 -8.71 -29.86
N GLN A 212 5.10 -8.60 -29.12
CA GLN A 212 3.79 -9.15 -29.47
C GLN A 212 2.76 -8.03 -29.60
N PRO A 213 1.74 -8.21 -30.45
CA PRO A 213 0.62 -7.27 -30.50
C PRO A 213 -0.19 -7.30 -29.20
N LEU A 214 -0.79 -6.16 -28.87
CA LEU A 214 -1.76 -6.06 -27.78
C LEU A 214 -2.98 -6.92 -28.09
N LYS A 215 -3.58 -7.49 -27.05
CA LYS A 215 -4.80 -8.29 -27.13
C LYS A 215 -6.04 -7.42 -27.03
N PHE A 216 -5.97 -6.29 -26.34
CA PHE A 216 -7.12 -5.45 -25.99
C PHE A 216 -6.98 -4.02 -26.51
N ASP A 217 -8.12 -3.35 -26.60
CA ASP A 217 -8.20 -1.92 -26.87
C ASP A 217 -7.97 -1.14 -25.57
N HIS A 218 -7.06 -0.18 -25.57
CA HIS A 218 -6.82 0.71 -24.43
C HIS A 218 -7.17 2.15 -24.80
N LYS A 219 -8.45 2.39 -25.04
CA LYS A 219 -8.98 3.68 -25.47
C LYS A 219 -8.88 4.75 -24.38
N GLY A 220 -8.74 5.99 -24.81
CA GLY A 220 -8.87 7.15 -23.94
C GLY A 220 -10.34 7.55 -23.74
N ALA A 221 -10.60 8.42 -22.76
CA ALA A 221 -11.94 8.94 -22.54
C ALA A 221 -12.32 10.03 -23.53
N ARG A 222 -13.60 10.07 -23.86
CA ARG A 222 -14.22 11.05 -24.75
C ARG A 222 -15.18 11.97 -24.01
N THR A 223 -15.45 13.13 -24.61
CA THR A 223 -16.61 13.96 -24.25
C THR A 223 -17.90 13.30 -24.75
N PRO A 224 -19.10 13.74 -24.30
CA PRO A 224 -20.39 13.25 -24.81
C PRO A 224 -20.55 13.40 -26.33
N GLU A 225 -19.84 14.35 -26.95
CA GLU A 225 -19.80 14.56 -28.41
C GLU A 225 -18.86 13.59 -29.14
N GLY A 226 -18.20 12.68 -28.41
CA GLY A 226 -17.28 11.68 -28.95
C GLY A 226 -15.85 12.19 -29.19
N VAL A 227 -15.50 13.38 -28.68
CA VAL A 227 -14.15 13.96 -28.85
C VAL A 227 -13.19 13.34 -27.85
N LEU A 228 -12.09 12.74 -28.33
CA LEU A 228 -11.02 12.21 -27.46
C LEU A 228 -10.42 13.33 -26.59
N ALA A 229 -10.48 13.14 -25.27
CA ALA A 229 -10.18 14.17 -24.29
C ALA A 229 -8.96 13.86 -23.42
N ILE A 230 -8.71 12.57 -23.12
CA ILE A 230 -7.58 12.12 -22.31
C ILE A 230 -7.18 10.68 -22.67
N LEU A 231 -5.89 10.36 -22.63
CA LEU A 231 -5.33 9.05 -22.98
C LEU A 231 -4.71 8.35 -21.77
N PRO A 232 -4.70 7.00 -21.73
CA PRO A 232 -4.11 6.25 -20.63
C PRO A 232 -2.59 6.39 -20.54
N HIS A 233 -2.05 5.90 -19.43
CA HIS A 233 -0.62 5.76 -19.21
C HIS A 233 -0.13 4.34 -19.51
N VAL A 234 1.18 4.21 -19.70
CA VAL A 234 1.91 2.95 -19.77
C VAL A 234 3.04 2.98 -18.73
N GLY A 235 3.17 1.92 -17.95
CA GLY A 235 4.16 1.79 -16.87
C GLY A 235 5.32 0.88 -17.27
N ASN A 236 6.53 1.17 -16.82
CA ASN A 236 7.71 0.32 -16.97
C ASN A 236 7.95 -0.48 -15.68
N LEU A 237 7.95 -1.81 -15.79
CA LEU A 237 8.11 -2.73 -14.66
C LEU A 237 9.55 -3.20 -14.45
N SER A 238 10.45 -2.95 -15.40
CA SER A 238 11.82 -3.46 -15.38
C SER A 238 12.80 -2.56 -14.65
N ARG A 239 13.60 -3.14 -13.74
CA ARG A 239 14.63 -2.48 -12.95
C ARG A 239 15.95 -3.25 -12.99
N THR A 240 17.06 -2.59 -12.68
CA THR A 240 18.39 -3.23 -12.68
C THR A 240 18.63 -4.10 -11.46
N ILE A 241 17.96 -3.80 -10.34
CA ILE A 241 17.97 -4.62 -9.13
C ILE A 241 16.60 -5.27 -8.99
N THR A 242 16.58 -6.60 -8.87
CA THR A 242 15.36 -7.38 -8.65
C THR A 242 15.47 -8.16 -7.35
N ILE A 243 14.45 -8.08 -6.50
CA ILE A 243 14.21 -8.96 -5.37
C ILE A 243 12.99 -9.81 -5.70
N ARG A 244 13.14 -11.14 -5.69
CA ARG A 244 12.05 -12.03 -6.10
C ARG A 244 11.95 -13.30 -5.29
N SER A 245 10.76 -13.90 -5.26
CA SER A 245 10.62 -15.28 -4.84
C SER A 245 11.04 -16.23 -5.95
N GLU A 246 11.70 -17.34 -5.61
CA GLU A 246 12.06 -18.39 -6.56
C GLU A 246 10.83 -19.06 -7.19
N ASN A 247 9.79 -19.28 -6.40
CA ASN A 247 8.55 -19.91 -6.83
C ASN A 247 7.34 -19.06 -6.39
N PRO A 248 6.62 -18.43 -7.33
CA PRO A 248 5.42 -17.64 -7.02
C PRO A 248 4.28 -18.46 -6.39
N ALA A 249 4.25 -19.77 -6.59
CA ALA A 249 3.27 -20.68 -5.98
C ALA A 249 3.81 -21.38 -4.71
N GLY A 250 5.04 -21.08 -4.31
CA GLY A 250 5.73 -21.69 -3.18
C GLY A 250 5.78 -20.79 -1.95
N THR A 251 6.81 -20.97 -1.13
CA THR A 251 7.08 -20.09 0.00
C THR A 251 7.67 -18.79 -0.52
N ARG A 252 6.82 -17.75 -0.60
CA ARG A 252 7.23 -16.41 -1.03
C ARG A 252 8.08 -15.70 0.03
N GLY A 253 9.03 -14.91 -0.46
CA GLY A 253 9.81 -13.96 0.32
C GLY A 253 9.03 -12.70 0.69
N HIS A 254 9.59 -11.91 1.59
CA HIS A 254 9.08 -10.58 1.94
C HIS A 254 10.24 -9.67 2.38
N VAL A 255 10.00 -8.35 2.39
CA VAL A 255 10.97 -7.37 2.89
C VAL A 255 10.36 -6.62 4.07
N PHE A 256 10.94 -6.81 5.25
CA PHE A 256 10.44 -6.28 6.51
C PHE A 256 11.46 -5.33 7.12
N ASN A 257 11.10 -4.07 7.28
CA ASN A 257 11.94 -3.03 7.87
C ASN A 257 11.35 -2.58 9.19
N THR A 258 12.16 -2.56 10.25
CA THR A 258 11.63 -2.31 11.59
C THR A 258 12.63 -1.64 12.52
N ARG A 259 12.14 -1.12 13.65
CA ARG A 259 12.92 -0.41 14.67
C ARG A 259 13.71 0.77 14.06
N ALA A 260 14.92 1.08 14.52
CA ALA A 260 15.69 2.24 14.06
C ALA A 260 16.32 2.06 12.66
N SER A 261 15.66 1.29 11.78
CA SER A 261 16.15 1.01 10.43
C SER A 261 16.22 2.28 9.57
N ASN A 262 17.25 2.38 8.73
CA ASN A 262 17.38 3.40 7.70
C ASN A 262 17.12 2.76 6.33
N VAL A 263 16.09 3.21 5.62
CA VAL A 263 15.62 2.58 4.38
C VAL A 263 15.70 3.57 3.23
N ASP A 264 16.51 3.22 2.23
CA ASP A 264 16.61 3.94 0.97
C ASP A 264 16.62 2.91 -0.18
N MET A 265 15.44 2.69 -0.78
CA MET A 265 15.25 1.74 -1.88
C MET A 265 14.75 2.48 -3.11
N GLN A 266 15.63 2.59 -4.11
CA GLN A 266 15.39 3.33 -5.33
C GLN A 266 15.56 2.44 -6.55
N TYR A 267 14.56 2.45 -7.43
CA TYR A 267 14.56 1.74 -8.71
C TYR A 267 14.84 0.23 -8.55
N VAL A 268 14.16 -0.41 -7.60
CA VAL A 268 14.18 -1.85 -7.32
C VAL A 268 12.88 -2.52 -7.80
N ALA A 269 12.98 -3.68 -8.45
CA ALA A 269 11.84 -4.53 -8.75
C ALA A 269 11.60 -5.55 -7.63
N PHE A 270 10.36 -5.72 -7.23
CA PHE A 270 9.87 -6.68 -6.24
C PHE A 270 8.91 -7.63 -6.95
N GLU A 271 9.32 -8.87 -7.20
CA GLU A 271 8.56 -9.82 -8.02
C GLU A 271 8.11 -11.03 -7.21
N HIS A 272 6.80 -11.32 -7.24
CA HIS A 272 6.25 -12.52 -6.60
C HIS A 272 6.52 -12.58 -5.09
N LEU A 273 6.63 -11.44 -4.43
CA LEU A 273 6.87 -11.33 -2.99
C LEU A 273 5.56 -11.22 -2.22
N GLY A 274 5.67 -11.23 -0.89
CA GLY A 274 4.55 -11.21 0.03
C GLY A 274 3.95 -12.60 0.21
N ARG A 275 3.72 -12.99 1.46
CA ARG A 275 3.07 -14.28 1.81
C ARG A 275 1.79 -14.09 2.62
N THR A 276 1.56 -12.90 3.18
CA THR A 276 0.22 -12.55 3.70
C THR A 276 -0.73 -12.49 2.51
N THR A 277 -1.81 -13.27 2.55
CA THR A 277 -2.88 -13.21 1.54
C THR A 277 -4.01 -12.32 2.04
N ALA A 278 -4.86 -11.83 1.14
CA ALA A 278 -6.04 -11.05 1.53
C ALA A 278 -7.25 -11.89 1.97
N ASP A 279 -7.06 -13.20 2.18
CA ASP A 279 -7.91 -14.01 3.05
C ASP A 279 -7.99 -13.43 4.48
N PRO A 280 -8.94 -13.88 5.31
CA PRO A 280 -8.93 -13.61 6.73
C PRO A 280 -7.56 -13.86 7.36
N LEU A 281 -7.10 -12.92 8.17
CA LEU A 281 -5.84 -13.05 8.90
C LEU A 281 -5.97 -14.20 9.90
N ASP A 282 -4.92 -15.00 9.97
CA ASP A 282 -4.80 -16.14 10.87
C ASP A 282 -3.35 -16.16 11.37
N SER A 283 -3.08 -15.31 12.35
CA SER A 283 -1.72 -15.12 12.89
C SER A 283 -1.45 -16.06 14.06
N THR A 284 -0.18 -16.40 14.26
CA THR A 284 0.24 -17.23 15.39
C THR A 284 0.02 -16.45 16.68
N THR A 285 -0.56 -17.10 17.68
CA THR A 285 -0.76 -16.52 19.02
C THR A 285 0.01 -17.31 20.08
N PHE A 286 0.34 -16.61 21.16
CA PHE A 286 1.17 -17.09 22.25
C PHE A 286 0.45 -16.90 23.59
N ASP A 287 0.72 -17.74 24.57
CA ASP A 287 0.32 -17.52 25.96
C ASP A 287 1.21 -16.46 26.66
N GLY A 288 0.94 -16.20 27.94
CA GLY A 288 1.70 -15.22 28.73
C GLY A 288 3.16 -15.59 28.94
N GLU A 289 3.52 -16.85 28.74
CA GLU A 289 4.86 -17.41 28.85
C GLU A 289 5.58 -17.50 27.48
N GLY A 290 4.94 -17.04 26.41
CA GLY A 290 5.51 -17.02 25.05
C GLY A 290 5.49 -18.36 24.33
N LYS A 291 4.71 -19.34 24.82
CA LYS A 291 4.50 -20.61 24.14
C LYS A 291 3.37 -20.47 23.11
N VAL A 292 3.57 -21.09 21.95
CA VAL A 292 2.57 -21.11 20.87
C VAL A 292 1.31 -21.81 21.36
N VAL A 293 0.17 -21.11 21.31
CA VAL A 293 -1.17 -21.68 21.58
C VAL A 293 -1.94 -21.93 20.29
N HIS A 294 -1.61 -21.20 19.23
CA HIS A 294 -2.17 -21.39 17.90
C HIS A 294 -1.13 -21.04 16.85
N LEU A 295 -0.93 -21.94 15.87
CA LEU A 295 -0.03 -21.71 14.75
C LEU A 295 -0.86 -21.19 13.57
N GLY A 296 -0.62 -19.92 13.23
CA GLY A 296 -1.38 -19.24 12.19
C GLY A 296 -0.96 -19.64 10.77
N LYS A 297 -1.92 -19.70 9.85
CA LYS A 297 -1.71 -20.06 8.44
C LYS A 297 -1.61 -18.84 7.50
N ASN A 298 -2.08 -17.68 7.93
CA ASN A 298 -2.02 -16.43 7.18
C ASN A 298 -1.54 -15.30 8.11
N GLN A 299 -0.22 -15.24 8.31
CA GLN A 299 0.40 -14.25 9.19
C GLN A 299 0.23 -12.85 8.63
N ILE A 300 -0.12 -11.90 9.49
CA ILE A 300 -0.09 -10.48 9.17
C ILE A 300 1.35 -9.99 8.93
N GLY A 301 1.54 -8.96 8.11
CA GLY A 301 2.81 -8.24 8.01
C GLY A 301 3.91 -8.91 7.17
N ARG A 302 3.61 -9.93 6.37
CA ARG A 302 4.52 -10.57 5.40
C ARG A 302 4.26 -10.04 4.00
N TYR A 303 4.49 -8.75 3.81
CA TYR A 303 4.19 -7.99 2.59
C TYR A 303 5.41 -7.86 1.68
N PRO A 304 5.27 -7.63 0.36
CA PRO A 304 6.40 -7.42 -0.55
C PRO A 304 7.40 -6.38 -0.03
N LEU A 305 6.90 -5.22 0.41
CA LEU A 305 7.69 -4.19 1.09
C LEU A 305 6.93 -3.62 2.30
N HIS A 306 7.46 -3.82 3.50
CA HIS A 306 6.85 -3.38 4.75
C HIS A 306 7.79 -2.43 5.50
N ILE A 307 7.36 -1.18 5.69
CA ILE A 307 8.00 -0.18 6.55
C ILE A 307 7.24 -0.18 7.88
N HIS A 308 7.73 -0.92 8.87
CA HIS A 308 7.02 -1.25 10.11
C HIS A 308 7.67 -0.56 11.33
N HIS A 309 7.10 0.55 11.75
CA HIS A 309 7.52 1.39 12.88
C HIS A 309 8.98 1.79 12.79
N VAL A 310 9.31 2.46 11.69
CA VAL A 310 10.61 3.06 11.42
C VAL A 310 10.53 4.55 11.80
N PRO A 311 11.04 4.95 12.98
CA PRO A 311 11.02 6.35 13.40
C PRO A 311 12.03 7.19 12.61
N GLY A 312 12.96 6.59 11.86
CA GLY A 312 14.05 7.30 11.19
C GLY A 312 15.20 7.65 12.14
N THR A 313 16.17 8.42 11.64
CA THR A 313 17.37 8.83 12.39
C THR A 313 17.27 10.26 12.89
N CYS A 314 17.79 10.55 14.09
CA CYS A 314 17.88 11.91 14.64
C CYS A 314 19.33 12.48 14.58
N PRO A 315 19.55 13.74 14.16
CA PRO A 315 18.55 14.68 13.66
C PRO A 315 17.91 14.18 12.37
N ALA A 316 16.64 14.55 12.16
CA ALA A 316 15.90 14.11 10.99
C ALA A 316 16.62 14.48 9.69
N LYS A 317 16.68 13.52 8.78
CA LYS A 317 17.03 13.74 7.38
C LYS A 317 15.82 14.33 6.65
N ASP A 318 15.98 14.71 5.39
CA ASP A 318 14.87 15.22 4.55
C ASP A 318 13.65 14.29 4.55
N TYR A 319 13.87 12.96 4.56
CA TYR A 319 12.84 11.94 4.73
C TYR A 319 13.35 10.81 5.64
N GLN A 320 12.45 10.22 6.44
CA GLN A 320 12.80 9.12 7.37
C GLN A 320 13.01 7.78 6.66
N PHE A 321 12.34 7.58 5.52
CA PHE A 321 12.56 6.47 4.60
C PHE A 321 12.30 6.93 3.17
N LYS A 322 12.93 6.27 2.20
CA LYS A 322 12.76 6.54 0.76
C LYS A 322 12.45 5.26 0.00
N VAL A 323 11.36 5.28 -0.75
CA VAL A 323 10.90 4.23 -1.65
C VAL A 323 10.56 4.90 -2.97
N VAL A 324 11.56 5.00 -3.85
CA VAL A 324 11.47 5.83 -5.06
C VAL A 324 11.65 5.00 -6.34
N GLY A 325 10.73 5.15 -7.30
CA GLY A 325 10.91 4.59 -8.63
C GLY A 325 10.84 3.05 -8.70
N ASN A 326 10.41 2.37 -7.65
CA ASN A 326 10.38 0.90 -7.59
C ASN A 326 9.27 0.31 -8.44
N ALA A 327 9.35 -0.99 -8.72
CA ALA A 327 8.27 -1.77 -9.33
C ALA A 327 7.86 -2.91 -8.39
N VAL A 328 6.56 -3.11 -8.14
CA VAL A 328 6.06 -4.30 -7.43
C VAL A 328 5.10 -5.05 -8.35
N VAL A 329 5.38 -6.33 -8.59
CA VAL A 329 4.63 -7.18 -9.53
C VAL A 329 4.23 -8.48 -8.84
N ASP A 330 2.94 -8.86 -8.95
CA ASP A 330 2.38 -10.08 -8.35
C ASP A 330 2.60 -10.12 -6.82
N GLY A 331 1.81 -9.35 -6.09
CA GLY A 331 1.81 -9.32 -4.62
C GLY A 331 0.51 -9.90 -4.02
N LEU A 332 0.64 -10.74 -2.98
CA LEU A 332 -0.53 -11.44 -2.40
C LEU A 332 -1.38 -10.61 -1.43
N LYS A 333 -0.79 -9.59 -0.80
CA LYS A 333 -1.50 -8.55 -0.05
C LYS A 333 -0.54 -7.43 0.29
N TRP A 334 -1.05 -6.22 0.12
CA TRP A 334 -0.41 -4.91 0.33
C TRP A 334 0.99 -4.82 -0.24
N ALA A 335 1.13 -4.33 -1.46
CA ALA A 335 2.44 -4.27 -2.12
C ALA A 335 3.45 -3.40 -1.37
N MET A 336 3.03 -2.22 -0.91
CA MET A 336 3.82 -1.34 -0.06
C MET A 336 3.00 -0.93 1.16
N THR A 337 3.52 -1.25 2.35
CA THR A 337 2.87 -0.92 3.61
C THR A 337 3.73 0.07 4.40
N VAL A 338 3.14 1.20 4.76
CA VAL A 338 3.68 2.14 5.74
C VAL A 338 2.89 1.95 7.03
N HIS A 339 3.52 1.42 8.07
CA HIS A 339 2.86 1.11 9.33
C HIS A 339 3.65 1.78 10.45
N GLY A 340 2.99 2.65 11.24
CA GLY A 340 3.61 3.33 12.39
C GLY A 340 4.86 4.13 12.03
N SER A 341 4.97 4.52 10.75
CA SER A 341 6.15 5.17 10.17
C SER A 341 5.71 6.50 9.54
N HIS A 342 6.58 7.49 9.61
CA HIS A 342 6.21 8.89 9.36
C HIS A 342 7.21 9.57 8.42
N PHE A 343 6.83 10.71 7.83
CA PHE A 343 7.68 11.61 7.06
C PHE A 343 8.55 10.89 6.00
N GLY A 344 7.97 9.90 5.32
CA GLY A 344 8.63 9.16 4.24
C GLY A 344 8.42 9.78 2.87
N LEU A 345 9.23 9.34 1.91
CA LEU A 345 9.06 9.62 0.48
C LEU A 345 8.70 8.33 -0.25
N VAL A 346 7.49 8.27 -0.80
CA VAL A 346 6.99 7.16 -1.63
C VAL A 346 6.61 7.75 -2.99
N GLN A 347 7.55 7.69 -3.93
CA GLN A 347 7.45 8.45 -5.18
C GLN A 347 7.79 7.62 -6.42
N HIS A 348 7.18 7.91 -7.56
CA HIS A 348 7.53 7.31 -8.86
C HIS A 348 7.36 5.78 -8.92
N ASN A 349 6.70 5.13 -7.96
CA ASN A 349 6.61 3.68 -7.95
C ASN A 349 5.53 3.18 -8.93
N VAL A 350 5.76 2.00 -9.52
CA VAL A 350 4.77 1.28 -10.34
C VAL A 350 4.37 0.01 -9.61
N ILE A 351 3.07 -0.19 -9.41
CA ILE A 351 2.55 -1.41 -8.78
C ILE A 351 1.58 -2.06 -9.73
N PHE A 352 1.78 -3.34 -10.02
CA PHE A 352 0.98 -4.10 -10.97
C PHE A 352 0.58 -5.47 -10.44
N ASP A 353 -0.68 -5.83 -10.61
CA ASP A 353 -1.23 -7.17 -10.36
C ASP A 353 -1.07 -7.59 -8.89
N VAL A 354 -1.74 -6.85 -8.01
CA VAL A 354 -1.62 -7.04 -6.55
C VAL A 354 -3.01 -7.20 -5.95
N GLN A 355 -3.12 -8.03 -4.92
CA GLN A 355 -4.37 -8.18 -4.18
C GLN A 355 -4.45 -7.26 -2.96
N GLY A 356 -5.68 -6.88 -2.60
CA GLY A 356 -5.96 -6.07 -1.42
C GLY A 356 -5.77 -4.58 -1.66
N ALA A 357 -4.54 -4.09 -1.50
CA ALA A 357 -4.19 -2.68 -1.74
C ALA A 357 -2.81 -2.57 -2.38
N ALA A 358 -2.60 -1.55 -3.21
CA ALA A 358 -1.28 -1.27 -3.75
C ALA A 358 -0.40 -0.60 -2.67
N ILE A 359 -0.89 0.50 -2.10
CA ILE A 359 -0.23 1.24 -1.02
C ILE A 359 -1.19 1.31 0.17
N ALA A 360 -0.73 0.90 1.35
CA ALA A 360 -1.52 0.88 2.57
C ALA A 360 -0.86 1.62 3.74
N THR A 361 -1.66 2.32 4.55
CA THR A 361 -1.28 2.73 5.91
C THR A 361 -2.13 2.01 6.94
N GLU A 362 -1.51 1.39 7.94
CA GLU A 362 -2.17 0.36 8.77
C GLU A 362 -2.94 0.94 9.97
N ASP A 363 -2.30 1.76 10.81
CA ASP A 363 -2.86 2.20 12.10
C ASP A 363 -3.65 3.52 12.00
N GLY A 364 -3.33 4.31 10.99
CA GLY A 364 -3.80 5.68 10.81
C GLY A 364 -3.00 6.73 11.58
N SER A 365 -1.94 6.31 12.30
CA SER A 365 -0.98 7.19 12.94
C SER A 365 0.08 7.74 11.96
N GLU A 366 0.22 7.10 10.80
CA GLU A 366 1.18 7.45 9.76
C GLU A 366 0.96 8.90 9.33
N THR A 367 2.03 9.70 9.39
CA THR A 367 1.96 11.16 9.34
C THR A 367 3.02 11.71 8.40
N GLY A 368 2.65 12.66 7.56
CA GLY A 368 3.58 13.44 6.75
C GLY A 368 4.28 12.66 5.64
N THR A 369 3.82 11.44 5.30
CA THR A 369 4.38 10.70 4.17
C THR A 369 3.92 11.35 2.87
N LEU A 370 4.88 11.62 1.98
CA LEU A 370 4.62 12.10 0.63
C LEU A 370 4.43 10.91 -0.31
N PHE A 371 3.20 10.72 -0.77
CA PHE A 371 2.83 9.79 -1.83
C PHE A 371 2.67 10.59 -3.13
N ASP A 372 3.73 10.63 -3.94
CA ASP A 372 3.77 11.47 -5.14
C ASP A 372 4.02 10.67 -6.41
N HIS A 373 3.25 10.93 -7.47
CA HIS A 373 3.52 10.40 -8.81
C HIS A 373 3.74 8.88 -8.83
N ASN A 374 2.90 8.10 -8.15
CA ASN A 374 2.91 6.64 -8.23
C ASN A 374 1.88 6.17 -9.26
N PHE A 375 2.15 5.07 -9.98
CA PHE A 375 1.22 4.45 -10.93
C PHE A 375 0.80 3.06 -10.47
N LEU A 376 -0.48 2.92 -10.12
CA LEU A 376 -1.02 1.73 -9.49
C LEU A 376 -2.03 1.08 -10.44
N VAL A 377 -1.78 -0.15 -10.86
CA VAL A 377 -2.53 -0.81 -11.94
C VAL A 377 -2.97 -2.21 -11.54
N LYS A 378 -4.22 -2.57 -11.86
CA LYS A 378 -4.77 -3.92 -11.67
C LYS A 378 -4.64 -4.34 -10.20
N ILE A 379 -5.39 -3.65 -9.34
CA ILE A 379 -5.46 -4.00 -7.91
C ILE A 379 -6.79 -4.72 -7.65
N GLU A 380 -6.67 -6.00 -7.30
CA GLU A 380 -7.79 -6.92 -7.24
C GLU A 380 -8.26 -7.16 -5.80
N SER A 381 -9.56 -7.44 -5.66
CA SER A 381 -10.10 -7.97 -4.40
C SER A 381 -9.66 -9.42 -4.25
N ALA A 382 -9.19 -9.81 -3.07
CA ALA A 382 -8.83 -11.21 -2.82
C ALA A 382 -10.04 -12.12 -2.61
N THR A 383 -11.20 -11.56 -2.24
CA THR A 383 -12.41 -12.36 -2.01
C THR A 383 -13.41 -12.18 -3.13
N VAL A 384 -13.90 -13.32 -3.62
CA VAL A 384 -15.14 -13.42 -4.39
C VAL A 384 -16.37 -13.22 -3.50
N LYS A 385 -16.22 -13.38 -2.17
CA LYS A 385 -17.29 -13.14 -1.20
C LYS A 385 -17.57 -11.65 -1.08
N ASN A 386 -18.87 -11.37 -0.91
CA ASN A 386 -19.43 -10.05 -0.82
C ASN A 386 -18.75 -9.25 0.32
N PRO A 387 -18.10 -8.11 0.05
CA PRO A 387 -17.52 -7.24 1.09
C PRO A 387 -18.56 -6.67 2.07
N PHE A 388 -19.86 -6.83 1.76
CA PHE A 388 -21.01 -6.47 2.59
C PHE A 388 -21.58 -7.68 3.36
N GLU A 389 -20.99 -8.87 3.23
CA GLU A 389 -21.29 -10.02 4.13
C GLU A 389 -20.53 -9.93 5.46
N ASP A 390 -19.49 -9.09 5.56
CA ASP A 390 -19.09 -8.55 6.86
C ASP A 390 -20.10 -7.44 7.20
N GLU A 391 -20.89 -7.66 8.25
CA GLU A 391 -22.19 -7.04 8.58
C GLU A 391 -22.23 -5.48 8.61
N ASN A 392 -21.11 -4.78 8.36
CA ASN A 392 -20.97 -3.33 8.48
C ASN A 392 -20.58 -2.57 7.19
N ASN A 393 -20.40 -3.25 6.05
CA ASN A 393 -20.04 -2.58 4.78
C ASN A 393 -18.74 -1.74 4.88
N THR A 394 -17.67 -2.40 5.30
CA THR A 394 -16.37 -1.75 5.60
C THR A 394 -15.24 -2.59 5.05
N ASP A 395 -14.19 -1.94 4.51
CA ASP A 395 -12.89 -2.58 4.23
C ASP A 395 -11.86 -2.22 5.32
N PRO A 396 -11.98 -2.73 6.56
CA PRO A 396 -11.10 -2.32 7.64
C PRO A 396 -9.65 -2.78 7.47
N PHE A 397 -9.34 -3.58 6.45
CA PHE A 397 -8.04 -4.22 6.26
C PHE A 397 -7.56 -4.15 4.80
N GLY A 398 -8.06 -3.21 4.01
CA GLY A 398 -7.65 -2.98 2.61
C GLY A 398 -7.61 -4.26 1.76
N ARG A 399 -8.68 -5.06 1.76
CA ARG A 399 -8.77 -6.36 1.09
C ARG A 399 -9.46 -6.29 -0.28
N PHE A 400 -10.15 -5.19 -0.60
CA PHE A 400 -11.10 -5.16 -1.71
C PHE A 400 -10.57 -4.59 -3.03
N GLY A 401 -9.27 -4.38 -3.17
CA GLY A 401 -8.65 -3.94 -4.42
C GLY A 401 -8.54 -2.41 -4.50
N ASN A 402 -7.82 -1.80 -3.55
CA ASN A 402 -7.67 -0.36 -3.45
C ASN A 402 -6.33 0.08 -4.08
N GLY A 403 -6.30 1.16 -4.88
CA GLY A 403 -5.01 1.76 -5.23
C GLY A 403 -4.29 2.23 -3.96
N PHE A 404 -4.91 3.19 -3.28
CA PHE A 404 -4.54 3.61 -1.93
C PHE A 404 -5.59 3.16 -0.92
N TRP A 405 -5.14 2.50 0.14
CA TRP A 405 -5.96 2.25 1.34
C TRP A 405 -5.30 2.94 2.53
N LEU A 406 -5.76 4.13 2.88
CA LEU A 406 -5.17 4.91 3.96
C LEU A 406 -6.10 4.94 5.17
N ARG A 407 -5.76 4.21 6.24
CA ARG A 407 -6.48 4.30 7.52
C ARG A 407 -6.47 5.73 8.09
N GLY A 408 -5.33 6.41 7.96
CA GLY A 408 -5.09 7.73 8.51
C GLY A 408 -5.00 8.81 7.44
N PRO A 409 -5.62 9.97 7.66
CA PRO A 409 -5.68 11.02 6.64
C PRO A 409 -4.39 11.83 6.54
N HIS A 410 -3.50 11.78 7.54
CA HIS A 410 -2.45 12.77 7.78
C HIS A 410 -1.23 12.71 6.84
N ASN A 411 -1.47 12.50 5.55
CA ASN A 411 -0.46 12.31 4.52
C ASN A 411 -0.71 13.26 3.34
N ILE A 412 0.26 13.29 2.42
CA ILE A 412 0.24 14.12 1.21
C ILE A 412 0.09 13.18 0.01
N LEU A 413 -0.98 13.35 -0.77
CA LEU A 413 -1.27 12.53 -1.96
C LEU A 413 -1.31 13.43 -3.19
N THR A 414 -0.24 13.40 -3.98
CA THR A 414 -0.08 14.29 -5.13
C THR A 414 0.23 13.53 -6.41
N ASN A 415 -0.36 13.95 -7.52
CA ASN A 415 0.02 13.50 -8.88
C ASN A 415 0.00 11.97 -9.11
N ASN A 416 -0.72 11.20 -8.29
CA ASN A 416 -0.76 9.75 -8.44
C ASN A 416 -1.73 9.35 -9.56
N VAL A 417 -1.42 8.25 -10.22
CA VAL A 417 -2.26 7.66 -11.26
C VAL A 417 -2.71 6.27 -10.80
N VAL A 418 -4.01 6.02 -10.81
CA VAL A 418 -4.58 4.74 -10.41
C VAL A 418 -5.49 4.23 -11.51
N ALA A 419 -5.27 3.00 -11.95
CA ALA A 419 -6.03 2.38 -13.01
C ALA A 419 -6.44 0.94 -12.67
N ASP A 420 -7.64 0.55 -13.08
CA ASP A 420 -8.10 -0.84 -12.93
C ASP A 420 -8.07 -1.29 -11.45
N THR A 421 -8.76 -0.54 -10.59
CA THR A 421 -8.91 -0.84 -9.14
C THR A 421 -10.37 -0.86 -8.73
N ARG A 422 -10.75 -1.38 -7.56
CA ARG A 422 -12.15 -1.31 -7.11
C ARG A 422 -12.41 0.11 -6.64
N GLU A 423 -11.45 0.62 -5.89
CA GLU A 423 -11.42 1.99 -5.42
C GLU A 423 -10.03 2.57 -5.70
N GLY A 424 -9.99 3.73 -6.35
CA GLY A 424 -8.72 4.37 -6.70
C GLY A 424 -7.97 4.83 -5.46
N ILE A 425 -8.57 5.79 -4.75
CA ILE A 425 -8.04 6.33 -3.49
C ILE A 425 -9.10 6.20 -2.41
N GLY A 426 -8.85 5.37 -1.40
CA GLY A 426 -9.73 5.20 -0.26
C GLY A 426 -9.10 5.73 1.03
N LEU A 427 -9.76 6.69 1.67
CA LEU A 427 -9.42 7.21 2.99
C LEU A 427 -10.38 6.60 4.03
N TYR A 428 -9.85 5.76 4.90
CA TYR A 428 -10.60 4.89 5.79
C TYR A 428 -10.42 5.28 7.26
N SER A 429 -10.85 6.48 7.65
CA SER A 429 -10.76 6.95 9.04
C SER A 429 -11.76 6.33 10.01
N GLY A 430 -12.46 5.28 9.61
CA GLY A 430 -13.25 4.42 10.49
C GLY A 430 -14.03 3.37 9.72
N ALA A 431 -14.64 2.45 10.45
CA ALA A 431 -15.55 1.42 9.97
C ALA A 431 -16.73 1.19 10.91
N THR A 432 -16.53 1.45 12.21
CA THR A 432 -17.52 1.23 13.27
C THR A 432 -17.53 2.40 14.25
N GLU A 433 -18.52 2.46 15.14
CA GLU A 433 -18.53 3.43 16.26
C GLU A 433 -17.60 2.99 17.41
N LEU A 434 -17.40 1.67 17.59
CA LEU A 434 -16.56 1.09 18.64
C LEU A 434 -15.61 0.03 18.07
N GLY A 435 -14.39 -0.07 18.61
CA GLY A 435 -13.40 -1.09 18.26
C GLY A 435 -12.16 -0.55 17.55
N PRO A 436 -11.21 -1.43 17.16
CA PRO A 436 -9.91 -1.02 16.61
C PRO A 436 -10.01 -0.39 15.22
N THR A 437 -11.15 -0.55 14.57
CA THR A 437 -11.49 0.05 13.28
C THR A 437 -12.43 1.25 13.43
N SER A 438 -12.68 1.72 14.66
CA SER A 438 -13.54 2.88 14.92
C SER A 438 -12.91 4.19 14.45
N PHE A 439 -13.74 5.20 14.22
CA PHE A 439 -13.30 6.58 14.02
C PHE A 439 -12.92 7.31 15.31
N GLU A 440 -13.32 6.79 16.46
CA GLU A 440 -13.04 7.34 17.80
C GLU A 440 -11.75 6.79 18.43
N ILE A 441 -10.95 6.04 17.65
CA ILE A 441 -9.70 5.49 18.17
C ILE A 441 -8.66 6.60 18.41
N ASP A 442 -7.91 6.43 19.49
CA ASP A 442 -6.75 7.24 19.79
C ASP A 442 -5.57 6.77 18.93
N VAL A 443 -4.96 7.72 18.22
CA VAL A 443 -3.73 7.50 17.45
C VAL A 443 -2.61 8.38 17.98
N ARG A 444 -1.38 7.87 17.88
CA ARG A 444 -0.17 8.57 18.33
C ARG A 444 0.49 9.31 17.18
N ILE A 445 0.35 10.63 17.15
CA ILE A 445 0.96 11.48 16.12
C ILE A 445 2.34 11.96 16.60
N PRO A 446 3.40 11.83 15.79
CA PRO A 446 4.74 12.28 16.17
C PRO A 446 4.79 13.79 16.39
N ARG A 447 5.46 14.25 17.46
CA ARG A 447 5.61 15.70 17.75
C ARG A 447 6.64 16.41 16.88
N PHE A 448 7.57 15.66 16.32
CA PHE A 448 8.64 16.17 15.46
C PHE A 448 9.14 15.05 14.53
N PRO A 449 9.76 15.39 13.39
CA PRO A 449 10.45 14.41 12.57
C PRO A 449 11.52 13.67 13.39
N CYS A 450 11.62 12.37 13.18
CA CYS A 450 12.39 11.35 13.91
C CYS A 450 11.85 10.89 15.26
N ALA A 451 10.65 11.35 15.66
CA ALA A 451 10.01 10.90 16.89
C ALA A 451 9.62 9.40 16.82
N ASP A 452 9.95 8.67 17.88
CA ASP A 452 9.46 7.31 18.10
C ASP A 452 8.15 7.37 18.89
N THR A 453 7.02 7.06 18.23
CA THR A 453 5.67 7.09 18.83
C THR A 453 5.44 5.99 19.87
N ARG A 454 6.45 5.18 20.15
CA ARG A 454 6.47 4.23 21.28
C ARG A 454 7.12 4.83 22.53
N VAL A 455 7.83 5.96 22.40
CA VAL A 455 8.51 6.65 23.50
C VAL A 455 7.65 7.79 24.04
N GLU A 456 7.29 7.70 25.32
CA GLU A 456 6.50 8.74 26.00
C GLU A 456 7.12 10.13 25.85
N GLY A 457 6.26 11.13 25.61
CA GLY A 457 6.67 12.51 25.38
C GLY A 457 7.12 12.83 23.95
N GLN A 458 7.31 11.83 23.07
CA GLN A 458 7.64 12.06 21.65
C GLN A 458 6.42 12.12 20.73
N PHE A 459 5.23 11.81 21.24
CA PHE A 459 3.97 11.83 20.48
C PHE A 459 2.88 12.62 21.21
N THR A 460 1.84 12.97 20.45
CA THR A 460 0.57 13.48 20.96
C THR A 460 -0.54 12.51 20.59
N VAL A 461 -1.42 12.22 21.55
CA VAL A 461 -2.60 11.40 21.32
C VAL A 461 -3.73 12.27 20.80
N VAL A 462 -4.35 11.87 19.71
CA VAL A 462 -5.50 12.54 19.09
C VAL A 462 -6.49 11.50 18.59
N LYS A 463 -7.74 11.89 18.38
CA LYS A 463 -8.71 11.04 17.69
C LYS A 463 -8.36 10.95 16.21
N LEU A 464 -8.52 9.77 15.62
CA LEU A 464 -8.21 9.54 14.20
C LEU A 464 -8.92 10.54 13.27
N ASN A 465 -10.19 10.84 13.51
CA ASN A 465 -10.94 11.84 12.73
C ASN A 465 -10.61 13.31 13.10
N ASP A 466 -9.87 13.57 14.16
CA ASP A 466 -9.39 14.94 14.45
C ASP A 466 -8.14 15.27 13.63
N VAL A 467 -7.51 14.29 13.00
CA VAL A 467 -6.31 14.51 12.19
C VAL A 467 -6.71 14.99 10.80
N PRO A 468 -6.21 16.14 10.29
CA PRO A 468 -6.50 16.60 8.94
C PRO A 468 -5.75 15.76 7.89
N ASN A 469 -6.22 15.75 6.63
CA ASN A 469 -5.25 15.46 5.56
C ASN A 469 -4.33 16.66 5.37
N LEU A 470 -3.13 16.41 4.85
CA LEU A 470 -2.20 17.51 4.56
C LEU A 470 -2.47 18.07 3.17
N GLU A 471 -2.59 17.18 2.16
CA GLU A 471 -2.93 17.58 0.79
C GLU A 471 -3.44 16.38 -0.02
N ILE A 472 -4.43 16.64 -0.89
CA ILE A 472 -4.92 15.71 -1.90
C ILE A 472 -5.08 16.50 -3.20
N SER A 473 -4.13 16.35 -4.13
CA SER A 473 -4.12 17.16 -5.35
C SER A 473 -3.57 16.45 -6.58
N GLY A 474 -4.06 16.80 -7.77
CA GLY A 474 -3.47 16.36 -9.05
C GLY A 474 -3.59 14.85 -9.36
N ASN A 475 -4.34 14.09 -8.57
CA ASN A 475 -4.49 12.65 -8.76
C ASN A 475 -5.39 12.33 -9.96
N GLU A 476 -5.06 11.27 -10.69
CA GLU A 476 -5.86 10.75 -11.79
C GLU A 476 -6.28 9.31 -11.50
N ILE A 477 -7.58 9.05 -11.56
CA ILE A 477 -8.13 7.71 -11.34
C ILE A 477 -8.94 7.33 -12.56
N TYR A 478 -8.70 6.15 -13.13
CA TYR A 478 -9.49 5.70 -14.25
C TYR A 478 -9.68 4.22 -14.33
N SER A 479 -10.53 3.80 -15.27
CA SER A 479 -10.75 2.41 -15.66
C SER A 479 -11.34 1.52 -14.59
N THR A 480 -12.46 0.87 -14.94
CA THR A 480 -13.14 -0.20 -14.20
C THR A 480 -13.39 0.05 -12.69
N SER A 481 -13.10 1.24 -12.20
CA SER A 481 -13.12 1.57 -10.79
C SER A 481 -14.53 1.82 -10.33
N MET A 482 -14.98 1.06 -9.33
CA MET A 482 -16.30 1.29 -8.74
C MET A 482 -16.33 2.68 -8.13
N PHE A 483 -15.31 3.01 -7.34
CA PHE A 483 -15.15 4.31 -6.71
C PHE A 483 -13.85 4.96 -7.22
N GLY A 484 -13.91 6.22 -7.63
CA GLY A 484 -12.70 6.97 -7.97
C GLY A 484 -11.91 7.34 -6.72
N LEU A 485 -12.52 8.16 -5.85
CA LEU A 485 -12.00 8.55 -4.56
C LEU A 485 -13.08 8.43 -3.48
N GLY A 486 -12.80 7.73 -2.39
CA GLY A 486 -13.73 7.59 -1.27
C GLY A 486 -13.18 8.12 0.06
N THR A 487 -14.04 8.79 0.82
CA THR A 487 -13.79 9.13 2.23
C THR A 487 -14.77 8.36 3.11
N TRP A 488 -14.29 7.31 3.77
CA TRP A 488 -15.09 6.37 4.53
C TRP A 488 -15.05 6.71 6.03
N PHE A 489 -16.24 6.98 6.58
CA PHE A 489 -16.45 7.30 8.01
C PHE A 489 -15.65 8.50 8.51
N PHE A 490 -15.58 9.52 7.66
CA PHE A 490 -14.62 10.61 7.76
C PHE A 490 -15.29 11.83 8.42
N LYS A 491 -15.56 11.74 9.72
CA LYS A 491 -16.27 12.76 10.53
C LYS A 491 -15.31 13.85 11.04
N GLN A 492 -14.47 14.40 10.17
CA GLN A 492 -13.52 15.44 10.57
C GLN A 492 -14.24 16.76 10.93
N PRO A 493 -13.74 17.51 11.92
CA PRO A 493 -14.14 18.90 12.14
C PRO A 493 -13.94 19.73 10.87
N ILE A 494 -14.83 20.69 10.58
CA ILE A 494 -14.77 21.51 9.36
C ILE A 494 -13.39 22.17 9.18
N ALA A 495 -12.77 22.65 10.26
CA ALA A 495 -11.44 23.27 10.24
C ALA A 495 -10.31 22.34 9.76
N ASN A 496 -10.51 21.02 9.81
CA ASN A 496 -9.52 20.00 9.45
C ASN A 496 -9.75 19.42 8.05
N ARG A 497 -10.81 19.85 7.35
CA ARG A 497 -11.16 19.35 6.02
C ARG A 497 -10.39 20.13 4.96
N VAL A 498 -9.31 19.53 4.48
CA VAL A 498 -8.58 20.08 3.32
C VAL A 498 -9.33 19.82 2.01
N PRO A 499 -9.28 20.77 1.05
CA PRO A 499 -9.89 20.58 -0.24
C PRO A 499 -9.24 19.49 -1.08
N ILE A 500 -10.06 18.74 -1.82
CA ILE A 500 -9.60 17.86 -2.90
C ILE A 500 -9.41 18.72 -4.14
N ARG A 501 -8.20 18.70 -4.72
CA ARG A 501 -7.85 19.61 -5.83
C ARG A 501 -7.44 18.89 -7.11
N ASN A 502 -7.79 19.46 -8.25
CA ASN A 502 -7.26 19.09 -9.58
C ASN A 502 -7.31 17.58 -9.85
N THR A 503 -8.34 16.90 -9.35
CA THR A 503 -8.48 15.44 -9.49
C THR A 503 -9.21 15.14 -10.79
N THR A 504 -8.66 14.23 -11.58
CA THR A 504 -9.28 13.77 -12.83
C THR A 504 -9.76 12.34 -12.65
N ILE A 505 -11.03 12.06 -12.95
CA ILE A 505 -11.60 10.72 -12.85
C ILE A 505 -12.30 10.37 -14.16
N TRP A 506 -11.98 9.22 -14.77
CA TRP A 506 -12.63 8.84 -16.02
C TRP A 506 -12.85 7.34 -16.16
N HIS A 507 -13.89 6.96 -16.91
CA HIS A 507 -14.28 5.55 -17.09
C HIS A 507 -14.49 4.77 -15.77
N PHE A 508 -15.05 5.43 -14.76
CA PHE A 508 -15.46 4.75 -13.52
C PHE A 508 -16.83 4.09 -13.69
N ALA A 509 -17.10 3.07 -12.89
CA ALA A 509 -18.29 2.21 -13.00
C ALA A 509 -19.47 2.67 -12.14
N GLN A 510 -19.25 3.24 -10.95
CA GLN A 510 -20.34 3.57 -10.03
C GLN A 510 -20.31 5.01 -9.52
N VAL A 511 -19.26 5.42 -8.84
CA VAL A 511 -19.17 6.77 -8.26
C VAL A 511 -17.78 7.37 -8.50
N GLY A 512 -17.72 8.62 -8.94
CA GLY A 512 -16.48 9.37 -9.04
C GLY A 512 -15.90 9.64 -7.65
N ILE A 513 -16.59 10.48 -6.86
CA ILE A 513 -16.23 10.79 -5.47
C ILE A 513 -17.31 10.31 -4.51
N PHE A 514 -16.92 9.48 -3.55
CA PHE A 514 -17.79 8.98 -2.50
C PHE A 514 -17.44 9.60 -1.14
N HIS A 515 -18.46 10.07 -0.42
CA HIS A 515 -18.30 10.55 0.94
C HIS A 515 -19.26 9.86 1.89
N LYS A 516 -18.74 9.38 3.03
CA LYS A 516 -19.53 8.92 4.16
C LYS A 516 -19.22 9.78 5.38
N TYR A 517 -20.22 10.57 5.79
CA TYR A 517 -20.15 11.59 6.85
C TYR A 517 -19.21 12.77 6.60
N TRP A 518 -18.80 12.98 5.35
CA TRP A 518 -17.92 14.07 4.98
C TRP A 518 -18.51 14.96 3.90
N ASN A 519 -18.16 16.23 3.98
CA ASN A 519 -18.34 17.23 2.95
C ASN A 519 -17.21 18.26 3.05
N GLY A 520 -16.83 18.84 1.93
CA GLY A 520 -15.77 19.84 1.89
C GLY A 520 -15.69 20.49 0.52
N THR A 521 -14.64 21.27 0.29
CA THR A 521 -14.42 21.89 -1.02
C THR A 521 -13.75 20.90 -1.96
N ILE A 522 -14.27 20.80 -3.18
CA ILE A 522 -13.69 20.07 -4.29
C ILE A 522 -13.45 21.10 -5.40
N ASP A 523 -12.20 21.33 -5.76
CA ASP A 523 -11.79 22.41 -6.68
C ASP A 523 -10.97 21.84 -7.85
N GLY A 524 -11.36 22.12 -9.09
CA GLY A 524 -10.65 21.58 -10.26
C GLY A 524 -10.99 20.12 -10.57
N LEU A 525 -12.15 19.61 -10.15
CA LEU A 525 -12.57 18.24 -10.45
C LEU A 525 -12.91 18.09 -11.94
N ARG A 526 -12.28 17.12 -12.60
CA ARG A 526 -12.64 16.71 -13.95
C ARG A 526 -13.17 15.29 -13.95
N ILE A 527 -14.36 15.07 -14.48
CA ILE A 527 -14.98 13.76 -14.65
C ILE A 527 -15.35 13.54 -16.11
N LEU A 528 -14.90 12.43 -16.71
CA LEU A 528 -15.22 12.04 -18.08
C LEU A 528 -15.67 10.57 -18.13
N ASN A 529 -16.98 10.36 -18.29
CA ASN A 529 -17.56 9.04 -18.57
C ASN A 529 -18.20 9.02 -19.96
N GLU A 530 -18.33 7.85 -20.58
CA GLU A 530 -18.85 7.67 -21.94
C GLU A 530 -20.29 7.11 -21.96
N PHE A 531 -20.70 6.31 -20.98
CA PHE A 531 -21.99 5.59 -21.02
C PHE A 531 -23.12 6.26 -20.25
N GLY A 532 -22.92 7.46 -19.71
CA GLY A 532 -23.88 8.09 -18.80
C GLY A 532 -23.97 7.40 -17.44
N GLU A 533 -23.37 6.24 -17.23
CA GLU A 533 -23.51 5.50 -15.97
C GLU A 533 -22.73 6.14 -14.81
N GLY A 534 -23.25 5.92 -13.61
CA GLY A 534 -22.67 6.36 -12.34
C GLY A 534 -23.07 7.77 -11.89
N ALA A 535 -22.66 8.10 -10.66
CA ALA A 535 -22.78 9.43 -10.05
C ALA A 535 -21.41 10.11 -9.98
N ALA A 536 -21.33 11.41 -10.25
CA ALA A 536 -20.08 12.14 -10.05
C ALA A 536 -19.72 12.21 -8.57
N ILE A 537 -20.69 12.55 -7.72
CA ILE A 537 -20.50 12.66 -6.28
C ILE A 537 -21.67 11.96 -5.58
N GLN A 538 -21.35 11.09 -4.62
CA GLN A 538 -22.32 10.47 -3.72
C GLN A 538 -21.96 10.79 -2.28
N GLN A 539 -22.92 11.28 -1.48
CA GLN A 539 -22.70 11.66 -0.08
C GLN A 539 -23.72 10.99 0.84
N PHE A 540 -23.27 10.12 1.73
CA PHE A 540 -24.12 9.45 2.72
C PHE A 540 -23.93 10.04 4.12
N ASN A 541 -25.03 10.52 4.69
CA ASN A 541 -25.05 11.27 5.95
C ASN A 541 -26.11 10.75 6.95
N ASN A 542 -26.26 9.42 7.06
CA ASN A 542 -27.39 8.71 7.72
C ASN A 542 -27.74 9.09 9.18
N GLN A 543 -27.05 10.04 9.83
CA GLN A 543 -27.36 10.49 11.19
C GLN A 543 -27.17 11.99 11.46
N ASP A 544 -26.68 12.77 10.49
CA ASP A 544 -26.48 14.21 10.65
C ASP A 544 -26.49 14.86 9.27
N PRO A 545 -27.54 15.59 8.85
CA PRO A 545 -27.64 16.16 7.52
C PRO A 545 -26.56 17.23 7.32
N GLN A 546 -25.39 16.80 6.85
CA GLN A 546 -24.31 17.69 6.46
C GLN A 546 -24.67 18.33 5.11
N PRO A 547 -24.30 19.61 4.89
CA PRO A 547 -24.48 20.23 3.58
C PRO A 547 -23.68 19.47 2.52
N LEU A 548 -24.10 19.56 1.27
CA LEU A 548 -23.35 18.99 0.16
C LEU A 548 -21.93 19.58 0.10
N SER A 549 -20.99 18.84 -0.48
CA SER A 549 -19.66 19.34 -0.81
C SER A 549 -19.76 20.56 -1.72
N GLU A 550 -18.85 21.51 -1.58
CA GLU A 550 -18.77 22.71 -2.42
C GLU A 550 -17.93 22.40 -3.65
N LEU A 551 -18.49 22.52 -4.86
CA LEU A 551 -17.74 22.39 -6.11
C LEU A 551 -17.25 23.73 -6.64
N LYS A 552 -15.98 23.77 -7.05
CA LYS A 552 -15.33 24.88 -7.73
C LYS A 552 -14.60 24.38 -8.98
N ASN A 553 -14.64 25.18 -10.05
CA ASN A 553 -13.88 24.95 -11.28
C ASN A 553 -13.95 23.49 -11.79
N PHE A 554 -15.16 22.94 -11.91
CA PHE A 554 -15.35 21.54 -12.28
C PHE A 554 -15.73 21.38 -13.76
N ASP A 555 -15.35 20.23 -14.32
CA ASP A 555 -15.71 19.77 -15.66
C ASP A 555 -16.25 18.33 -15.54
N ILE A 556 -17.56 18.18 -15.42
CA ILE A 556 -18.21 16.88 -15.19
C ILE A 556 -19.04 16.53 -16.42
N GLN A 557 -18.68 15.45 -17.10
CA GLN A 557 -19.32 15.01 -18.33
C GLN A 557 -19.64 13.50 -18.31
N GLY A 558 -20.76 13.14 -18.93
CA GLY A 558 -21.13 11.74 -19.18
C GLY A 558 -21.52 10.92 -17.97
N VAL A 559 -22.12 11.55 -16.95
CA VAL A 559 -22.72 10.90 -15.78
C VAL A 559 -24.21 11.19 -15.70
N ASN A 560 -24.99 10.28 -15.11
CA ASN A 560 -26.45 10.43 -14.95
C ASN A 560 -26.81 11.38 -13.80
N THR A 561 -25.93 11.51 -12.82
CA THR A 561 -26.22 12.22 -11.58
C THR A 561 -24.97 12.93 -11.11
N VAL A 562 -25.04 14.25 -10.93
CA VAL A 562 -23.90 15.01 -10.39
C VAL A 562 -23.78 14.82 -8.88
N TYR A 563 -24.91 14.87 -8.17
CA TYR A 563 -25.02 14.65 -6.73
C TYR A 563 -26.09 13.63 -6.40
N ASP A 564 -25.71 12.57 -5.69
CA ASP A 564 -26.59 11.58 -5.07
C ASP A 564 -26.42 11.68 -3.54
N GLY A 565 -27.52 11.88 -2.80
CA GLY A 565 -27.50 12.25 -1.38
C GLY A 565 -28.26 11.30 -0.46
#